data_AF-A0A7C5PE89-F1
#
_entry.id   AF-A0A7C5PE89-F1
#
_cell.length_a   1.000
_cell.length_b   1.000
_cell.length_c   1.000
_cell.angle_alpha   90.00
_cell.angle_beta   90.00
_cell.angle_gamma   90.00
#
_symmetry.space_group_name_H-M   'P 1'
#
loop_
_entity.id
_entity.type
_entity.pdbx_description
1 polymer ?
#
loop_
_entity_poly.entity_id
_entity_poly.type
_entity_poly.pdbx_seq_one_letter_code
_entity_poly.pdbx_strand_id
1 'polypeptide(L)'
;MRHETWLAMALGLLLGAAAAHHIVPPADRIPTDWLGPQPLEAAAAGIGRRLPDMALQSLFGGEVSLHAIAGERGTVIFVRDPACPVSQVYRPRQA
;
A
#
# COMPACT_ATOMS: atom_id res chain seq x y z
N MET A 1 -17.83 -33.61 -23.94
CA MET A 1 -17.47 -32.18 -24.04
C MET A 1 -17.01 -31.64 -22.67
N ARG A 2 -15.96 -32.23 -22.05
CA ARG A 2 -15.52 -31.88 -20.67
C ARG A 2 -14.00 -31.68 -20.51
N HIS A 3 -13.26 -31.77 -21.62
CA HIS A 3 -11.79 -31.74 -21.63
C HIS A 3 -11.20 -30.40 -22.12
N GLU A 4 -12.00 -29.55 -22.76
CA GLU A 4 -11.52 -28.29 -23.38
C GLU A 4 -11.36 -27.14 -22.39
N THR A 5 -12.02 -27.18 -21.23
CA THR A 5 -11.95 -26.12 -20.21
C THR A 5 -10.66 -26.15 -19.37
N TRP A 6 -9.98 -27.31 -19.28
CA TRP A 6 -8.77 -27.46 -18.48
C TRP A 6 -7.53 -26.83 -19.13
N LEU A 7 -7.46 -26.87 -20.47
CA LEU A 7 -6.36 -26.28 -21.24
C LEU A 7 -6.36 -24.75 -21.15
N ALA A 8 -7.54 -24.12 -21.15
CA ALA A 8 -7.67 -22.67 -21.03
C ALA A 8 -7.25 -22.15 -19.64
N MET A 9 -7.58 -22.89 -18.56
CA MET A 9 -7.13 -22.54 -17.20
C MET A 9 -5.62 -22.71 -17.02
N ALA A 10 -5.03 -23.77 -17.58
CA ALA A 10 -3.58 -24.00 -17.51
C ALA A 10 -2.79 -22.91 -18.25
N LEU A 11 -3.29 -22.44 -19.40
CA LEU A 11 -2.66 -21.37 -20.17
C LEU A 11 -2.74 -20.01 -19.43
N GLY A 12 -3.87 -19.71 -18.78
CA GLY A 12 -4.03 -18.48 -17.99
C GLY A 12 -3.09 -18.40 -16.78
N LEU A 13 -2.80 -19.54 -16.13
CA LEU A 13 -1.85 -19.62 -15.02
C LEU A 13 -0.39 -19.45 -15.44
N LEU A 14 -0.03 -19.92 -16.64
CA LEU A 14 1.33 -19.77 -17.17
C LEU A 14 1.63 -18.32 -17.63
N LEU A 15 0.63 -17.58 -18.13
CA LEU A 15 0.82 -16.15 -18.47
C LEU A 15 0.91 -15.23 -17.24
N GLY A 16 0.29 -15.57 -16.11
CA GLY A 16 0.33 -14.75 -14.89
C GLY A 16 1.69 -14.75 -14.18
N ALA A 17 2.45 -15.85 -14.27
CA ALA A 17 3.76 -15.96 -13.59
C ALA A 17 4.88 -15.14 -14.25
N ALA A 18 4.75 -14.83 -15.55
CA ALA A 18 5.75 -14.06 -16.30
C ALA A 18 5.75 -12.56 -15.93
N ALA A 19 4.61 -12.00 -15.52
CA ALA A 19 4.51 -10.59 -15.16
C ALA A 19 5.04 -10.26 -13.75
N ALA A 20 5.17 -11.26 -12.87
CA ALA A 20 5.59 -11.06 -11.48
C ALA A 20 7.12 -11.03 -11.28
N HIS A 21 7.90 -11.55 -12.24
CA HIS A 21 9.36 -11.71 -12.10
C HIS A 21 10.19 -10.53 -12.61
N HIS A 22 9.58 -9.44 -13.10
CA HIS A 22 10.30 -8.36 -13.78
C HIS A 22 10.43 -7.05 -12.99
N ILE A 23 10.09 -7.01 -11.70
CA ILE A 23 10.53 -5.88 -10.86
C ILE A 23 11.95 -6.19 -10.35
N VAL A 24 12.90 -6.31 -11.29
CA VAL A 24 14.32 -6.24 -10.97
C VAL A 24 14.67 -4.74 -11.01
N PRO A 25 15.08 -4.13 -9.88
CA PRO A 25 15.59 -2.78 -9.90
C PRO A 25 16.71 -2.67 -10.94
N PRO A 26 16.71 -1.64 -11.82
CA PRO A 26 17.81 -1.43 -12.77
C PRO A 26 19.15 -1.48 -12.03
N ALA A 27 20.12 -2.22 -12.57
CA ALA A 27 21.45 -2.37 -11.97
C ALA A 27 22.17 -1.02 -11.78
N ASP A 28 21.76 -0.02 -12.57
CA ASP A 28 22.38 1.30 -12.66
C ASP A 28 21.67 2.34 -11.78
N ARG A 29 20.91 1.90 -10.75
CA ARG A 29 20.41 2.82 -9.73
C ARG A 29 21.60 3.38 -8.95
N ILE A 30 22.13 4.49 -9.41
CA ILE A 30 22.98 5.37 -8.61
C ILE A 30 22.10 5.84 -7.44
N PRO A 31 22.42 5.47 -6.18
CA PRO A 31 21.75 6.05 -5.03
C PRO A 31 21.96 7.55 -5.12
N THR A 32 20.90 8.29 -5.40
CA THR A 32 20.92 9.74 -5.25
C THR A 32 20.46 10.01 -3.83
N ASP A 33 21.19 10.85 -3.09
CA ASP A 33 20.91 11.18 -1.69
C ASP A 33 19.49 11.75 -1.46
N TRP A 34 18.83 12.15 -2.55
CA TRP A 34 17.45 12.64 -2.62
C TRP A 34 16.36 11.56 -2.67
N LEU A 35 16.68 10.31 -3.02
CA LEU A 35 15.70 9.24 -3.27
C LEU A 35 15.66 8.15 -2.19
N GLY A 36 16.49 8.29 -1.14
CA GLY A 36 16.51 7.39 0.01
C GLY A 36 15.66 7.89 1.18
N PRO A 37 15.19 7.00 2.08
CA PRO A 37 14.57 7.42 3.32
C PRO A 37 15.58 8.25 4.13
N GLN A 38 15.22 9.50 4.43
CA GLN A 38 16.04 10.36 5.27
C GLN A 38 15.57 10.26 6.72
N PRO A 39 16.48 10.10 7.69
CA PRO A 39 16.12 10.19 9.09
C PRO A 39 15.64 11.62 9.38
N LEU A 40 14.44 11.72 9.94
CA LEU A 40 13.89 12.99 10.40
C LEU A 40 14.06 13.09 11.91
N GLU A 41 14.42 14.27 12.38
CA GLU A 41 14.34 14.59 13.81
C GLU A 41 12.90 14.38 14.32
N ALA A 42 12.76 13.80 15.50
CA ALA A 42 11.46 13.42 16.05
C ALA A 42 10.45 14.59 16.08
N ALA A 43 10.93 15.79 16.40
CA ALA A 43 10.13 17.02 16.38
C ALA A 43 9.65 17.41 14.97
N ALA A 44 10.51 17.25 13.96
CA ALA A 44 10.17 17.50 12.56
C ALA A 44 9.18 16.46 12.01
N ALA A 45 9.24 15.22 12.52
CA ALA A 45 8.27 14.17 12.24
C ALA A 45 6.93 14.33 13.01
N GLY A 46 6.80 15.38 13.82
CA GLY A 46 5.56 15.67 14.57
C GLY A 46 5.33 14.77 15.79
N ILE A 47 6.35 14.04 16.25
CA ILE A 47 6.25 13.20 17.46
C ILE A 47 5.97 14.07 18.68
N GLY A 48 5.03 13.65 19.52
CA GLY A 48 4.59 14.38 20.72
C GLY A 48 3.54 15.47 20.45
N ARG A 49 3.18 15.72 19.18
CA ARG A 49 2.08 16.63 18.83
C ARG A 49 0.75 15.90 18.88
N ARG A 50 -0.32 16.61 19.25
CA ARG A 50 -1.67 16.09 19.07
C ARG A 50 -2.00 16.05 17.59
N LEU A 51 -2.60 14.94 17.17
CA LEU A 51 -3.17 14.82 15.85
C LEU A 51 -4.43 15.69 15.79
N PRO A 52 -4.59 16.57 14.77
CA PRO A 52 -5.79 17.35 14.62
C PRO A 52 -6.97 16.42 14.32
N ASP A 53 -8.15 16.74 14.85
CA ASP A 53 -9.35 16.05 14.44
C ASP A 53 -9.71 16.47 13.01
N MET A 54 -10.04 15.49 12.16
CA MET A 54 -10.32 15.70 10.75
C MET A 54 -11.59 14.95 10.37
N ALA A 55 -12.45 15.61 9.62
CA ALA A 55 -13.58 14.97 8.96
C ALA A 55 -13.09 14.16 7.75
N LEU A 56 -13.51 12.90 7.67
CA LEU A 56 -13.14 11.94 6.64
C LEU A 56 -14.40 11.35 6.04
N GLN A 57 -14.39 11.11 4.74
CA GLN A 57 -15.44 10.34 4.09
C GLN A 57 -15.17 8.84 4.28
N SER A 58 -16.14 8.11 4.82
CA SER A 58 -16.06 6.65 4.94
C SER A 58 -16.34 5.95 3.60
N LEU A 59 -15.69 4.81 3.38
CA LEU A 59 -15.95 3.94 2.22
C LEU A 59 -17.37 3.35 2.23
N PHE A 60 -18.01 3.28 3.40
CA PHE A 60 -19.39 2.81 3.56
C PHE A 60 -20.42 3.94 3.39
N GLY A 61 -19.98 5.13 2.99
CA GLY A 61 -20.79 6.34 2.98
C GLY A 61 -20.80 7.03 4.35
N GLY A 62 -21.11 8.32 4.34
CA GLY A 62 -21.14 9.15 5.55
C GLY A 62 -19.78 9.74 5.94
N GLU A 63 -19.84 10.79 6.76
CA GLU A 63 -18.68 11.49 7.30
C GLU A 63 -18.35 10.96 8.70
N VAL A 64 -17.07 10.76 8.98
CA VAL A 64 -16.56 10.34 10.29
C VAL A 64 -15.43 11.26 10.71
N SER A 65 -15.32 11.57 12.00
CA SER A 65 -14.16 12.28 12.52
C SER A 65 -13.05 11.30 12.91
N LEU A 66 -11.80 11.73 12.75
CA LEU A 66 -10.63 10.93 13.11
C LEU A 66 -10.60 10.60 14.61
N HIS A 67 -11.04 11.53 15.45
CA HIS A 67 -11.14 11.31 16.89
C HIS A 67 -12.18 10.24 17.23
N ALA A 68 -13.33 10.22 16.54
CA ALA A 68 -14.40 9.26 16.80
C ALA A 68 -14.02 7.81 16.47
N ILE A 69 -13.08 7.61 15.55
CA ILE A 69 -12.60 6.27 15.14
C ILE A 69 -11.29 5.87 15.82
N ALA A 70 -10.74 6.72 16.69
CA ALA A 70 -9.48 6.46 17.36
C ALA A 70 -9.63 5.34 18.39
N GLY A 71 -8.73 4.35 18.36
CA GLY A 71 -8.70 3.27 19.34
C GLY A 71 -8.12 3.71 20.69
N GLU A 72 -8.51 3.04 21.78
CA GLU A 72 -8.07 3.36 23.15
C GLU A 72 -6.54 3.33 23.32
N ARG A 73 -5.86 2.45 22.57
CA ARG A 73 -4.40 2.28 22.62
C ARG A 73 -3.65 3.19 21.64
N GLY A 74 -4.36 3.88 20.76
CA GLY A 74 -3.79 4.66 19.67
C GLY A 74 -4.44 4.35 18.32
N THR A 75 -4.02 5.12 17.32
CA THR A 75 -4.55 5.05 15.95
C THR A 75 -3.39 4.90 14.97
N VAL A 76 -3.52 3.97 14.02
CA VAL A 76 -2.60 3.82 12.90
C VAL A 76 -3.30 4.32 11.66
N ILE A 77 -2.71 5.31 10.99
CA ILE A 77 -3.22 5.87 9.73
C ILE A 77 -2.36 5.35 8.60
N PHE A 78 -3.02 4.77 7.59
CA PHE A 78 -2.36 4.30 6.38
C PHE A 78 -2.87 5.08 5.18
N VAL A 79 -1.95 5.77 4.49
CA VAL A 79 -2.25 6.49 3.25
C VAL A 79 -1.88 5.61 2.08
N ARG A 80 -2.81 5.42 1.15
CA ARG A 80 -2.62 4.60 -0.04
C ARG A 80 -3.05 5.34 -1.28
N ASP A 81 -2.28 5.15 -2.33
CA ASP A 81 -2.70 5.40 -3.68
C ASP A 81 -2.81 4.06 -4.43
N PRO A 82 -4.00 3.66 -4.91
CA PRO A 82 -4.18 2.43 -5.69
C PRO A 82 -3.30 2.37 -6.96
N ALA A 83 -2.96 3.53 -7.54
CA ALA A 83 -2.14 3.63 -8.74
C ALA A 83 -0.62 3.59 -8.44
N CYS A 84 -0.21 3.83 -7.19
CA CYS A 84 1.20 3.86 -6.82
C CYS A 84 1.80 2.44 -6.74
N PRO A 85 2.87 2.12 -7.50
CA PRO A 85 3.50 0.80 -7.45
C PRO A 85 3.98 0.40 -6.05
N VAL A 86 4.47 1.35 -5.25
CA VAL A 86 4.91 1.09 -3.87
C VAL A 86 3.73 0.68 -2.99
N SER A 87 2.59 1.38 -3.07
CA SER A 87 1.39 1.03 -2.31
C SER A 87 0.80 -0.33 -2.73
N GLN A 88 1.04 -0.78 -3.95
CA GLN A 88 0.61 -2.11 -4.42
C GLN A 88 1.46 -3.24 -3.82
N VAL A 89 2.76 -3.02 -3.63
CA VAL A 89 3.67 -4.00 -2.99
C VAL A 89 3.23 -4.29 -1.54
N TYR A 90 2.84 -3.25 -0.80
CA TYR A 90 2.40 -3.35 0.60
C TYR A 90 0.89 -3.53 0.76
N ARG A 91 0.21 -4.09 -0.25
CA ARG A 91 -1.23 -4.38 -0.14
C ARG A 91 -1.50 -5.32 1.06
N PRO A 92 -2.64 -5.16 1.77
CA PRO A 92 -3.05 -6.10 2.80
C PRO A 92 -3.05 -7.52 2.24
N ARG A 93 -2.38 -8.44 2.93
CA ARG A 93 -2.45 -9.87 2.64
C ARG A 93 -3.57 -10.46 3.49
N GLN A 94 -4.49 -11.19 2.86
CA GLN A 94 -5.43 -12.01 3.62
C GLN A 94 -4.61 -13.09 4.34
N ALA A 95 -4.73 -13.14 5.66
CA ALA A 95 -4.13 -14.16 6.51
C ALA A 95 -4.99 -15.43 6.50
#